data_AF-A0A7J3B9E9-F1
#
_entry.id   AF-A0A7J3B9E9-F1
#
_cell.length_a   1.000
_cell.length_b   1.000
_cell.length_c   1.000
_cell.angle_alpha   90.00
_cell.angle_beta   90.00
_cell.angle_gamma   90.00
#
_symmetry.space_group_name_H-M   'P 1'
#
loop_
_entity.id
_entity.type
_entity.pdbx_description
1 polymer ?
#
loop_
_entity_poly.entity_id
_entity_poly.type
_entity_poly.pdbx_seq_one_letter_code
_entity_poly.pdbx_strand_id
1 'polypeptide(L)'
;VFYRENIRAVRAHYRNLRQSLGKKKLLKKIKQISDKERRVVRGINHKISAAIVKQAKELRAKGYQPVITMGNLAGIREAAQEKGRAIRRAINQWSYYQLQQYIRYKANWDGIPVGLVSEYKTSKLCHNCGHEGLRKDGLFRCNNCSMEYNADLNGALNIGTRSLEYIFRDRASVTMPLSWTEKSGKDIPSHVQDPATNKLLT
;
A
#
# COMPACT_ATOMS: atom_id res chain seq x y z
N VAL A 1 12.95 10.17 3.54
CA VAL A 1 13.76 9.08 4.14
C VAL A 1 13.65 7.83 3.28
N PHE A 2 14.70 7.48 2.52
CA PHE A 2 14.71 6.34 1.60
C PHE A 2 15.10 5.05 2.32
N TYR A 3 14.10 4.29 2.79
CA TYR A 3 14.33 3.02 3.51
C TYR A 3 14.48 1.78 2.62
N ARG A 4 14.32 1.94 1.29
CA ARG A 4 14.22 0.81 0.35
C ARG A 4 15.55 0.09 0.13
N GLU A 5 16.65 0.84 0.07
CA GLU A 5 18.01 0.31 -0.09
C GLU A 5 18.43 -0.53 1.12
N ASN A 6 18.03 -0.08 2.32
CA ASN A 6 18.37 -0.75 3.57
C ASN A 6 17.74 -2.15 3.69
N ILE A 7 16.44 -2.30 3.34
CA ILE A 7 15.76 -3.61 3.46
C ILE A 7 16.36 -4.65 2.50
N ARG A 8 16.67 -4.26 1.25
CA ARG A 8 17.28 -5.20 0.28
C ARG A 8 18.66 -5.64 0.75
N ALA A 9 19.49 -4.71 1.23
CA ALA A 9 20.81 -5.00 1.77
C ALA A 9 20.73 -5.92 3.00
N VAL A 10 19.84 -5.64 3.96
CA VAL A 10 19.61 -6.48 5.14
C VAL A 10 19.26 -7.91 4.74
N ARG A 11 18.33 -8.10 3.80
CA ARG A 11 17.95 -9.45 3.34
C ARG A 11 19.09 -10.16 2.63
N ALA A 12 19.85 -9.46 1.79
CA ALA A 12 21.03 -10.01 1.13
C ALA A 12 22.09 -10.45 2.13
N HIS A 13 22.36 -9.63 3.16
CA HIS A 13 23.28 -9.95 4.24
C HIS A 13 22.87 -11.23 4.99
N TYR A 14 21.64 -11.31 5.50
CA TYR A 14 21.15 -12.49 6.24
C TYR A 14 21.02 -13.74 5.36
N ARG A 15 20.79 -13.58 4.05
CA ARG A 15 20.84 -14.69 3.09
C ARG A 15 22.26 -15.25 2.96
N ASN A 16 23.24 -14.39 2.70
CA ASN A 16 24.63 -14.80 2.52
C ASN A 16 25.20 -15.40 3.82
N LEU A 17 24.85 -14.82 4.97
CA LEU A 17 25.21 -15.34 6.28
C LEU A 17 24.67 -16.76 6.51
N ARG A 18 23.38 -17.01 6.22
CA ARG A 18 22.78 -18.35 6.33
C ARG A 18 23.45 -19.35 5.39
N GLN A 19 23.79 -18.96 4.17
CA GLN A 19 24.49 -19.83 3.22
C GLN A 19 25.89 -20.20 3.73
N SER A 20 26.67 -19.22 4.22
CA SER A 20 28.00 -19.44 4.78
C SER A 20 27.96 -20.37 6.00
N LEU A 21 27.03 -20.13 6.94
CA LEU A 21 26.85 -20.99 8.12
C LEU A 21 26.36 -22.40 7.76
N GLY A 22 25.52 -22.52 6.71
CA GLY A 22 25.06 -23.80 6.19
C GLY A 22 26.19 -24.65 5.62
N LYS A 23 27.08 -24.03 4.82
CA LYS A 23 28.30 -24.70 4.32
C LYS A 23 29.19 -25.21 5.46
N LYS A 24 29.29 -24.46 6.56
CA LYS A 24 30.05 -24.83 7.76
C LYS A 24 29.29 -25.80 8.71
N LYS A 25 28.07 -26.23 8.37
CA LYS A 25 27.19 -27.09 9.18
C LYS A 25 26.89 -26.55 10.60
N LEU A 26 26.96 -25.23 10.80
CA LEU A 26 26.75 -24.58 12.11
C LEU A 26 25.26 -24.34 12.40
N LEU A 27 24.48 -25.41 12.53
CA LEU A 27 23.01 -25.36 12.65
C LEU A 27 22.54 -24.56 13.89
N LYS A 28 23.24 -24.67 15.03
CA LYS A 28 22.92 -23.90 16.25
C LYS A 28 22.98 -22.39 16.00
N LYS A 29 24.00 -21.91 15.27
CA LYS A 29 24.13 -20.49 14.93
C LYS A 29 23.04 -20.05 13.96
N ILE A 30 22.64 -20.89 13.00
CA ILE A 30 21.51 -20.61 12.10
C ILE A 30 20.22 -20.40 12.90
N LYS A 31 19.95 -21.26 13.90
CA LYS A 31 18.78 -21.12 14.78
C LYS A 31 18.83 -19.80 15.55
N GLN A 32 19.98 -19.42 16.10
CA GLN A 32 20.15 -18.16 16.83
C GLN A 32 19.92 -16.89 15.99
N ILE A 33 20.24 -16.93 14.68
CA ILE A 33 20.06 -15.76 13.80
C ILE A 33 18.70 -15.73 13.09
N SER A 34 17.90 -16.80 13.20
CA SER A 34 16.66 -16.99 12.43
C SER A 34 15.70 -15.80 12.49
N ASP A 35 15.51 -15.22 13.68
CA ASP A 35 14.60 -14.09 13.90
C ASP A 35 15.24 -12.71 13.77
N LYS A 36 16.58 -12.62 13.63
CA LYS A 36 17.27 -11.33 13.58
C LYS A 36 16.85 -10.52 12.36
N GLU A 37 16.81 -11.15 11.19
CA GLU A 37 16.33 -10.53 9.95
C GLU A 37 14.91 -9.96 10.12
N ARG A 38 14.00 -10.77 10.67
CA ARG A 38 12.60 -10.39 10.90
C ARG A 38 12.50 -9.19 11.85
N ARG A 39 13.27 -9.16 12.94
CA ARG A 39 13.29 -8.04 13.89
C ARG A 39 13.78 -6.75 13.26
N VAL A 40 14.85 -6.81 12.46
CA VAL A 40 15.37 -5.63 11.74
C VAL A 40 14.34 -5.09 10.76
N VAL A 41 13.78 -5.96 9.90
CA VAL A 41 12.75 -5.56 8.92
C VAL A 41 11.50 -5.00 9.62
N ARG A 42 11.08 -5.62 10.73
CA ARG A 42 9.96 -5.13 11.56
C ARG A 42 10.24 -3.71 12.08
N GLY A 43 11.42 -3.47 12.64
CA GLY A 43 11.83 -2.15 13.14
C GLY A 43 11.83 -1.09 12.05
N ILE A 44 12.32 -1.42 10.86
CA ILE A 44 12.28 -0.53 9.69
C ILE A 44 10.82 -0.21 9.31
N ASN A 45 9.95 -1.22 9.23
CA ASN A 45 8.53 -1.02 8.93
C ASN A 45 7.81 -0.14 9.97
N HIS A 46 8.14 -0.28 11.27
CA HIS A 46 7.62 0.64 12.29
C HIS A 46 8.10 2.08 12.08
N LYS A 47 9.38 2.30 11.71
CA LYS A 47 9.91 3.64 11.45
C LYS A 47 9.25 4.28 10.23
N ILE A 48 9.11 3.53 9.13
CA ILE A 48 8.45 4.00 7.90
C ILE A 48 7.00 4.38 8.19
N SER A 49 6.22 3.47 8.79
CA SER A 49 4.81 3.74 9.11
C SER A 49 4.63 4.94 10.03
N ALA A 50 5.49 5.11 11.03
CA ALA A 50 5.46 6.30 11.89
C ALA A 50 5.75 7.58 11.11
N ALA A 51 6.72 7.57 10.21
CA ALA A 51 7.07 8.74 9.41
C ALA A 51 5.93 9.15 8.47
N ILE A 52 5.25 8.19 7.84
CA ILE A 52 4.09 8.45 6.97
C ILE A 52 2.95 9.10 7.76
N VAL A 53 2.59 8.52 8.91
CA VAL A 53 1.53 9.08 9.76
C VAL A 53 1.92 10.45 10.31
N LYS A 54 3.19 10.65 10.68
CA LYS A 54 3.70 11.97 11.10
C LYS A 54 3.49 13.04 10.03
N GLN A 55 3.82 12.75 8.76
CA GLN A 55 3.59 13.68 7.66
C GLN A 55 2.10 14.03 7.49
N ALA A 56 1.21 13.04 7.60
CA ALA A 56 -0.22 13.29 7.57
C ALA A 56 -0.67 14.18 8.75
N LYS A 57 -0.14 13.97 9.97
CA LYS A 57 -0.43 14.85 11.11
C LYS A 57 0.05 16.29 10.88
N GLU A 58 1.25 16.46 10.31
CA GLU A 58 1.80 17.77 9.97
C GLU A 58 0.92 18.49 8.92
N LEU A 59 0.38 17.78 7.93
CA LEU A 59 -0.58 18.35 6.97
C LEU A 59 -1.91 18.71 7.64
N ARG A 60 -2.41 17.88 8.55
CA ARG A 60 -3.63 18.18 9.31
C ARG A 60 -3.47 19.42 10.19
N ALA A 61 -2.30 19.60 10.81
CA ALA A 61 -1.99 20.80 11.60
C ALA A 61 -1.96 22.08 10.76
N LYS A 62 -1.67 21.99 9.45
CA LYS A 62 -1.73 23.11 8.50
C LYS A 62 -3.15 23.40 7.99
N GLY A 63 -4.17 22.67 8.46
CA GLY A 63 -5.57 22.86 8.07
C GLY A 63 -6.05 21.97 6.91
N TYR A 64 -5.21 21.06 6.40
CA TYR A 64 -5.64 20.11 5.36
C TYR A 64 -6.38 18.90 5.94
N GLN A 65 -7.12 18.17 5.10
CA GLN A 65 -7.74 16.89 5.44
C GLN A 65 -7.02 15.74 4.71
N PRO A 66 -5.87 15.26 5.24
CA PRO A 66 -5.08 14.25 4.56
C PRO A 66 -5.75 12.88 4.63
N VAL A 67 -5.71 12.16 3.50
CA VAL A 67 -6.09 10.75 3.40
C VAL A 67 -4.87 9.95 2.98
N ILE A 68 -4.58 8.86 3.68
CA ILE A 68 -3.46 7.98 3.33
C ILE A 68 -3.98 6.88 2.40
N THR A 69 -3.41 6.78 1.21
CA THR A 69 -3.86 5.83 0.20
C THR A 69 -2.76 4.83 -0.10
N MET A 70 -3.09 3.55 -0.09
CA MET A 70 -2.14 2.47 -0.39
C MET A 70 -2.67 1.61 -1.52
N GLY A 71 -1.77 1.13 -2.36
CA GLY A 71 -2.13 0.17 -3.40
C GLY A 71 -2.56 -1.17 -2.81
N ASN A 72 -3.61 -1.76 -3.37
CA ASN A 72 -4.08 -3.10 -3.07
C ASN A 72 -3.21 -4.12 -3.81
N LEU A 73 -2.37 -4.81 -3.05
CA LEU A 73 -1.44 -5.84 -3.53
C LEU A 73 -2.03 -7.26 -3.43
N ALA A 74 -3.34 -7.40 -3.25
CA ALA A 74 -4.01 -8.71 -3.30
C ALA A 74 -3.70 -9.40 -4.64
N GLY A 75 -3.41 -10.71 -4.60
CA GLY A 75 -3.10 -11.48 -5.82
C GLY A 75 -1.63 -11.42 -6.26
N ILE A 76 -0.76 -10.62 -5.64
CA ILE A 76 0.63 -10.48 -6.11
C ILE A 76 1.45 -11.76 -5.91
N ARG A 77 1.11 -12.61 -4.93
CA ARG A 77 1.86 -13.84 -4.63
C ARG A 77 1.48 -14.96 -5.59
N GLU A 78 0.23 -14.96 -6.01
CA GLU A 78 -0.39 -15.84 -6.99
C GLU A 78 0.21 -15.50 -8.37
N ALA A 79 0.18 -14.23 -8.77
CA ALA A 79 0.81 -13.75 -10.00
C ALA A 79 2.34 -13.93 -10.03
N ALA A 80 2.99 -14.08 -8.87
CA ALA A 80 4.42 -14.36 -8.79
C ALA A 80 4.77 -15.84 -9.04
N GLN A 81 3.79 -16.75 -8.97
CA GLN A 81 4.05 -18.17 -9.19
C GLN A 81 4.58 -18.42 -10.59
N GLU A 82 4.05 -17.70 -11.58
CA GLU A 82 4.38 -17.86 -13.00
C GLU A 82 5.66 -17.11 -13.41
N LYS A 83 6.21 -16.24 -12.55
CA LYS A 83 7.33 -15.33 -12.87
C LYS A 83 8.72 -15.85 -12.48
N GLY A 84 8.84 -17.15 -12.17
CA GLY A 84 10.12 -17.80 -11.86
C GLY A 84 10.61 -17.65 -10.41
N ARG A 85 11.61 -18.47 -10.05
CA ARG A 85 12.06 -18.67 -8.65
C ARG A 85 12.60 -17.42 -7.97
N ALA A 86 13.32 -16.58 -8.71
CA ALA A 86 13.93 -15.36 -8.18
C ALA A 86 12.87 -14.32 -7.79
N ILE A 87 11.91 -14.06 -8.68
CA ILE A 87 10.82 -13.12 -8.47
C ILE A 87 9.88 -13.62 -7.36
N ARG A 88 9.49 -14.90 -7.40
CA ARG A 88 8.67 -15.52 -6.34
C ARG A 88 9.29 -15.36 -4.95
N ARG A 89 10.60 -15.60 -4.83
CA ARG A 89 11.32 -15.41 -3.56
C ARG A 89 11.32 -13.95 -3.11
N ALA A 90 11.56 -13.01 -4.02
CA ALA A 90 11.57 -11.58 -3.69
C ALA A 90 10.20 -11.11 -3.17
N ILE A 91 9.11 -11.53 -3.82
CA ILE A 91 7.73 -11.21 -3.44
C ILE A 91 7.36 -11.86 -2.10
N ASN A 92 7.69 -13.14 -1.91
CA ASN A 92 7.41 -13.84 -0.65
C ASN A 92 8.18 -13.25 0.55
N GLN A 93 9.37 -12.70 0.30
CA GLN A 93 10.12 -12.00 1.34
C GLN A 93 9.56 -10.61 1.64
N TRP A 94 8.80 -10.00 0.72
CA TRP A 94 8.31 -8.64 0.87
C TRP A 94 7.20 -8.53 1.92
N SER A 95 7.51 -7.86 3.02
CA SER A 95 6.59 -7.54 4.12
C SER A 95 5.65 -6.35 3.81
N TYR A 96 5.12 -6.25 2.59
CA TYR A 96 4.20 -5.16 2.20
C TYR A 96 2.96 -5.14 3.09
N TYR A 97 2.37 -6.32 3.35
CA TYR A 97 1.18 -6.46 4.17
C TYR A 97 1.42 -5.95 5.59
N GLN A 98 2.57 -6.31 6.18
CA GLN A 98 2.95 -5.82 7.50
C GLN A 98 3.05 -4.30 7.54
N LEU A 99 3.66 -3.69 6.52
CA LEU A 99 3.76 -2.23 6.44
C LEU A 99 2.36 -1.58 6.32
N GLN A 100 1.47 -2.13 5.49
CA GLN A 100 0.09 -1.66 5.36
C GLN A 100 -0.67 -1.75 6.68
N GLN A 101 -0.54 -2.86 7.41
CA GLN A 101 -1.15 -3.00 8.74
C GLN A 101 -0.59 -1.97 9.71
N TYR A 102 0.72 -1.69 9.65
CA TYR A 102 1.35 -0.72 10.52
C TYR A 102 0.92 0.71 10.25
N ILE A 103 0.73 1.06 8.98
CA ILE A 103 0.17 2.34 8.59
C ILE A 103 -1.27 2.43 9.08
N ARG A 104 -2.10 1.39 8.83
CA ARG A 104 -3.51 1.35 9.23
C ARG A 104 -3.71 1.58 10.72
N TYR A 105 -3.08 0.79 11.59
CA TYR A 105 -3.36 0.94 13.02
C TYR A 105 -2.87 2.28 13.57
N LYS A 106 -1.71 2.78 13.09
CA LYS A 106 -1.18 4.08 13.55
C LYS A 106 -2.02 5.24 13.07
N ALA A 107 -2.43 5.22 11.80
CA ALA A 107 -3.31 6.23 11.25
C ALA A 107 -4.66 6.22 11.97
N ASN A 108 -5.19 5.03 12.29
CA ASN A 108 -6.46 4.88 13.02
C ASN A 108 -6.38 5.45 14.44
N TRP A 109 -5.25 5.31 15.15
CA TRP A 109 -5.05 5.95 16.45
C TRP A 109 -5.13 7.48 16.40
N ASP A 110 -4.71 8.08 15.28
CA ASP A 110 -4.76 9.53 15.06
C ASP A 110 -6.02 9.98 14.28
N GLY A 111 -6.98 9.06 14.03
CA GLY A 111 -8.20 9.35 13.28
C GLY A 111 -7.95 9.81 11.83
N ILE A 112 -6.86 9.35 11.20
CA ILE A 112 -6.50 9.66 9.82
C ILE A 112 -7.10 8.57 8.90
N PRO A 113 -7.94 8.93 7.90
CA PRO A 113 -8.53 7.96 6.99
C PRO A 113 -7.46 7.23 6.15
N VAL A 114 -7.67 5.92 5.95
CA VAL A 114 -6.78 5.08 5.14
C VAL A 114 -7.59 4.33 4.08
N GLY A 115 -7.29 4.59 2.80
CA GLY A 115 -7.91 3.93 1.65
C GLY A 115 -7.02 2.88 1.01
N LEU A 116 -7.63 1.81 0.46
CA LEU A 116 -6.97 0.91 -0.47
C LEU A 116 -7.46 1.17 -1.89
N VAL A 117 -6.53 1.27 -2.84
CA VAL A 117 -6.80 1.57 -4.24
C VAL A 117 -6.28 0.42 -5.09
N SER A 118 -7.03 0.00 -6.11
CA SER A 118 -6.56 -1.02 -7.05
C SER A 118 -5.24 -0.59 -7.73
N GLU A 119 -4.23 -1.46 -7.73
CA GLU A 119 -2.95 -1.22 -8.41
C GLU A 119 -2.97 -1.53 -9.92
N TYR A 120 -4.14 -1.88 -10.47
CA TYR A 120 -4.21 -2.23 -11.89
C TYR A 120 -3.73 -1.07 -12.78
N LYS A 121 -2.69 -1.35 -13.59
CA LYS A 121 -2.01 -0.44 -14.52
C LYS A 121 -1.36 0.82 -13.91
N THR A 122 -1.33 1.01 -12.59
CA THR A 122 -0.74 2.20 -11.95
C THR A 122 0.77 2.36 -12.22
N SER A 123 1.46 1.27 -12.55
CA SER A 123 2.89 1.26 -12.87
C SER A 123 3.22 1.41 -14.37
N LYS A 124 2.20 1.42 -15.24
CA LYS A 124 2.35 1.50 -16.71
C LYS A 124 1.92 2.85 -17.28
N LEU A 125 1.05 3.58 -16.58
CA LEU A 125 0.52 4.85 -17.05
C LEU A 125 1.35 6.02 -16.54
N CYS A 126 1.47 7.07 -17.35
CA CYS A 126 2.08 8.33 -16.95
C CYS A 126 1.11 9.13 -16.07
N HIS A 127 1.56 9.60 -14.91
CA HIS A 127 0.73 10.42 -14.02
C HIS A 127 0.33 11.77 -14.61
N ASN A 128 1.08 12.28 -15.59
CA ASN A 128 0.79 13.57 -16.22
C ASN A 128 -0.19 13.45 -17.39
N CYS A 129 0.06 12.54 -18.34
CA CYS A 129 -0.72 12.46 -19.59
C CYS A 129 -1.56 11.19 -19.75
N GLY A 130 -1.55 10.27 -18.77
CA GLY A 130 -2.34 9.04 -18.80
C GLY A 130 -1.91 7.97 -19.81
N HIS A 131 -0.91 8.23 -20.65
CA HIS A 131 -0.45 7.28 -21.67
C HIS A 131 0.49 6.21 -21.10
N GLU A 132 0.54 5.05 -21.77
CA GLU A 132 1.48 3.99 -21.41
C GLU A 132 2.94 4.44 -21.65
N GLY A 133 3.82 4.00 -20.77
CA GLY A 133 5.25 4.26 -20.85
C GLY A 133 6.09 3.04 -20.54
N LEU A 134 7.40 3.17 -20.74
CA LEU A 134 8.37 2.14 -20.48
C LEU A 134 8.94 2.28 -19.07
N ARG A 135 8.92 1.18 -18.30
CA ARG A 135 9.59 1.09 -17.01
C ARG A 135 10.88 0.28 -17.14
N LYS A 136 12.03 0.90 -16.83
CA LYS A 136 13.34 0.25 -16.86
C LYS A 136 14.22 0.78 -15.72
N ASP A 137 14.88 -0.12 -14.98
CA ASP A 137 15.86 0.20 -13.93
C ASP A 137 15.38 1.19 -12.83
N GLY A 138 14.08 1.19 -12.55
CA GLY A 138 13.49 2.10 -11.55
C GLY A 138 13.08 3.46 -12.10
N LEU A 139 13.28 3.70 -13.38
CA LEU A 139 12.82 4.86 -14.13
C LEU A 139 11.57 4.52 -14.94
N PHE A 140 10.73 5.51 -15.15
CA PHE A 140 9.56 5.47 -16.02
C PHE A 140 9.72 6.57 -17.08
N ARG A 141 9.69 6.18 -18.35
CA ARG A 141 9.71 7.09 -19.49
C ARG A 141 8.38 7.01 -20.23
N CYS A 142 7.70 8.14 -20.37
CA CYS A 142 6.45 8.20 -21.12
C CYS A 142 6.71 8.22 -22.63
N ASN A 143 5.95 7.45 -23.41
CA ASN A 143 6.09 7.41 -24.87
C ASN A 143 5.40 8.60 -25.58
N ASN A 144 4.52 9.32 -24.89
CA ASN A 144 3.77 10.44 -25.46
C ASN A 144 4.37 11.80 -25.07
N CYS A 145 4.50 12.07 -23.77
CA CYS A 145 5.00 13.35 -23.29
C CYS A 145 6.53 13.39 -23.05
N SER A 146 7.25 12.31 -23.35
CA SER A 146 8.71 12.18 -23.23
C SER A 146 9.32 12.45 -21.85
N MET A 147 8.49 12.65 -20.82
CA MET A 147 8.96 12.90 -19.47
C MET A 147 9.47 11.63 -18.79
N GLU A 148 10.51 11.81 -17.97
CA GLU A 148 11.16 10.74 -17.24
C GLU A 148 11.06 10.99 -15.73
N TYR A 149 10.64 9.97 -14.99
CA TYR A 149 10.43 10.05 -13.55
C TYR A 149 10.98 8.81 -12.85
N ASN A 150 11.16 8.92 -11.53
CA ASN A 150 11.23 7.71 -10.73
C ASN A 150 9.92 6.92 -10.86
N ALA A 151 10.03 5.64 -11.19
CA ALA A 151 8.87 4.81 -11.49
C ALA A 151 8.01 4.51 -10.26
N ASP A 152 8.58 4.53 -9.06
CA ASP A 152 7.82 4.38 -7.81
C ASP A 152 7.08 5.69 -7.47
N LEU A 153 7.66 6.87 -7.75
CA LEU A 153 6.98 8.16 -7.62
C LEU A 153 5.79 8.25 -8.58
N ASN A 154 5.99 7.92 -9.86
CA ASN A 154 4.91 7.90 -10.86
C ASN A 154 3.77 6.97 -10.43
N GLY A 155 4.10 5.77 -9.93
CA GLY A 155 3.11 4.84 -9.38
C GLY A 155 2.36 5.38 -8.17
N ALA A 156 3.04 6.06 -7.25
CA ALA A 156 2.42 6.67 -6.07
C ALA A 156 1.45 7.80 -6.46
N LEU A 157 1.83 8.65 -7.42
CA LEU A 157 0.96 9.71 -7.93
C LEU A 157 -0.30 9.13 -8.59
N ASN A 158 -0.16 8.09 -9.44
CA ASN A 158 -1.29 7.41 -10.04
C ASN A 158 -2.26 6.82 -9.00
N ILE A 159 -1.74 6.24 -7.91
CA ILE A 159 -2.56 5.75 -6.80
C ILE A 159 -3.31 6.90 -6.13
N GLY A 160 -2.64 8.04 -5.92
CA GLY A 160 -3.24 9.25 -5.37
C GLY A 160 -4.38 9.78 -6.24
N THR A 161 -4.13 9.94 -7.55
CA THR A 161 -5.15 10.40 -8.52
C THR A 161 -6.38 9.49 -8.52
N ARG A 162 -6.19 8.16 -8.58
CA ARG A 162 -7.30 7.21 -8.50
C ARG A 162 -8.06 7.28 -7.18
N SER A 163 -7.36 7.50 -6.08
CA SER A 163 -8.05 7.69 -4.79
C SER A 163 -8.89 8.94 -4.79
N LEU A 164 -8.40 10.04 -5.37
CA LEU A 164 -9.17 11.27 -5.49
C LEU A 164 -10.40 11.04 -6.37
N GLU A 165 -10.26 10.35 -7.50
CA GLU A 165 -11.39 9.96 -8.35
C GLU A 165 -12.46 9.19 -7.57
N TYR A 166 -12.07 8.20 -6.75
CA TYR A 166 -13.03 7.49 -5.89
C TYR A 166 -13.70 8.42 -4.88
N ILE A 167 -12.91 9.25 -4.17
CA ILE A 167 -13.44 10.20 -3.19
C ILE A 167 -14.42 11.21 -3.85
N PHE A 168 -14.13 11.69 -5.06
CA PHE A 168 -14.99 12.63 -5.78
C PHE A 168 -16.22 11.95 -6.38
N ARG A 169 -16.10 10.71 -6.89
CA ARG A 169 -17.21 9.93 -7.41
C ARG A 169 -18.20 9.55 -6.30
N ASP A 170 -17.69 9.16 -5.15
CA ASP A 170 -18.49 8.85 -3.96
C ASP A 170 -18.97 10.13 -3.25
N ARG A 171 -18.49 11.32 -3.66
CA ARG A 171 -19.01 12.64 -3.25
C ARG A 171 -20.14 13.14 -4.16
N ALA A 172 -20.70 12.31 -5.04
CA ALA A 172 -22.08 12.51 -5.50
C ALA A 172 -23.00 12.43 -4.27
N SER A 173 -23.21 13.59 -3.62
CA SER A 173 -24.01 13.86 -2.43
C SER A 173 -24.56 12.61 -1.70
N VAL A 174 -23.69 11.84 -1.06
CA VAL A 174 -24.14 10.96 0.03
C VAL A 174 -24.19 11.85 1.25
N THR A 175 -25.40 12.02 1.76
CA THR A 175 -25.72 12.66 3.04
C THR A 175 -24.61 12.39 4.04
N MET A 176 -24.08 13.46 4.64
CA MET A 176 -23.13 13.44 5.75
C MET A 176 -23.26 12.16 6.61
N PRO A 177 -22.18 11.40 6.84
CA PRO A 177 -22.28 10.25 7.74
C PRO A 177 -22.66 10.81 9.11
N LEU A 178 -23.85 10.46 9.58
CA LEU A 178 -24.33 10.77 10.92
C LEU A 178 -23.22 10.36 11.90
N SER A 179 -22.65 11.36 12.56
CA SER A 179 -21.86 11.13 13.76
C SER A 179 -22.68 10.23 14.67
N TRP A 180 -22.06 9.18 15.22
CA TRP A 180 -22.66 8.36 16.26
C TRP A 180 -22.79 9.19 17.54
N THR A 181 -23.76 10.09 17.56
CA THR A 181 -24.25 10.78 18.73
C THR A 181 -25.72 10.44 18.83
N GLU A 182 -26.00 9.54 19.78
CA GLU A 182 -27.29 9.27 20.42
C GLU A 182 -28.38 8.64 19.55
N LYS A 183 -28.62 7.36 19.84
CA LYS A 183 -29.90 6.69 19.59
C LYS A 183 -31.00 7.44 20.35
N SER A 184 -31.84 8.17 19.64
CA SER A 184 -33.24 8.38 20.02
C SER A 184 -34.10 7.86 18.88
N GLY A 185 -34.93 6.86 19.19
CA GLY A 185 -35.66 6.10 18.20
C GLY A 185 -36.75 6.86 17.46
N LYS A 186 -37.28 6.14 16.46
CA LYS A 186 -38.32 6.46 15.48
C LYS A 186 -37.75 7.02 14.17
N ASP A 187 -38.29 6.50 13.08
CA ASP A 187 -38.06 6.85 11.68
C ASP A 187 -36.99 6.02 10.93
N ILE A 188 -37.35 4.78 10.58
CA ILE A 188 -36.75 4.06 9.44
C ILE A 188 -37.76 4.16 8.27
N PRO A 189 -37.44 4.84 7.15
CA PRO A 189 -38.29 4.83 5.96
C PRO A 189 -38.29 3.44 5.32
N SER A 190 -39.49 2.91 5.03
CA SER A 190 -39.73 1.51 4.66
C SER A 190 -39.45 1.14 3.20
N HIS A 191 -38.69 1.91 2.43
CA HIS A 191 -38.41 1.53 1.03
C HIS A 191 -37.01 1.98 0.57
N VAL A 192 -36.12 1.01 0.42
CA VAL A 192 -34.91 1.11 -0.40
C VAL A 192 -35.03 0.05 -1.49
N GLN A 193 -35.19 0.49 -2.74
CA GLN A 193 -35.25 -0.38 -3.91
C GLN A 193 -33.83 -0.78 -4.33
N ASP A 194 -33.63 -2.07 -4.64
CA ASP A 194 -32.40 -2.60 -5.22
C ASP A 194 -32.33 -2.21 -6.73
N PRO A 195 -31.29 -1.47 -7.17
CA PRO A 195 -31.16 -1.02 -8.56
C PRO A 195 -30.85 -2.15 -9.56
N ALA A 196 -30.67 -3.40 -9.13
CA ALA A 196 -30.32 -4.51 -10.01
C ALA A 196 -31.50 -5.37 -10.49
N THR A 197 -32.69 -5.30 -9.89
CA THR A 197 -33.74 -6.31 -10.17
C THR A 197 -35.15 -5.81 -10.49
N ASN A 198 -35.47 -4.52 -10.29
CA ASN A 198 -36.77 -3.90 -10.57
C ASN A 198 -37.98 -4.86 -10.54
N LYS A 199 -38.13 -5.61 -9.44
CA LYS A 199 -39.30 -6.44 -9.13
C LYS A 199 -39.82 -6.05 -7.76
N LEU A 200 -41.10 -5.69 -7.71
CA LEU A 200 -41.87 -5.58 -6.48
C LEU A 200 -42.18 -7.02 -6.02
N LEU A 201 -41.77 -7.39 -4.81
CA LEU A 201 -42.33 -8.55 -4.12
C LEU A 201 -43.43 -8.02 -3.20
N THR A 202 -44.64 -8.53 -3.36
CA THR A 202 -45.78 -8.34 -2.46
C THR A 202 -45.51 -8.92 -1.09
#